data_AF-A0A950XED6-F1
#
_entry.id   AF-A0A950XED6-F1
#
_cell.length_a   1.000
_cell.length_b   1.000
_cell.length_c   1.000
_cell.angle_alpha   90.00
_cell.angle_beta   90.00
_cell.angle_gamma   90.00
#
_symmetry.space_group_name_H-M   'P 1'
#
loop_
_entity.id
_entity.type
_entity.pdbx_description
1 polymer ?
#
loop_
_entity_poly.entity_id
_entity_poly.type
_entity_poly.pdbx_seq_one_letter_code
_entity_poly.pdbx_strand_id
1 'polypeptide(L)'
;MPTSEQPGEFPFTRGIYPDMYRRRLWTMRQYAGFGTAEESNKRYKFLLSQGITGLSVAFDLPTQMGMDSDHRLAAGEVGRVGVAIDSLADMQALFSGIQLEGVSTSMTINSTAAILLCLYVLVGEGQGARREKLSGTIQNDILKEYIARGTYIYPPRPAMRIITDLFAWAGHELPEWNTISISGYHIREAGSTAIQEVAFTLANAIAYIDAAIRAGLDVDSFAPRLSFF
;
A
#
# COMPACT_ATOMS: atom_id res chain seq x y z
N MET A 1 -12.89 1.54 37.39
CA MET A 1 -11.89 0.47 37.58
C MET A 1 -10.74 0.77 36.62
N PRO A 2 -9.48 0.82 37.05
CA PRO A 2 -8.38 0.85 36.08
C PRO A 2 -8.42 -0.48 35.35
N THR A 3 -8.58 -0.46 34.03
CA THR A 3 -8.60 -1.67 33.21
C THR A 3 -7.24 -2.35 33.34
N SER A 4 -7.23 -3.66 33.61
CA SER A 4 -6.05 -4.53 33.71
C SER A 4 -5.34 -4.73 32.36
N GLU A 5 -5.62 -3.87 31.39
CA GLU A 5 -5.20 -4.02 30.00
C GLU A 5 -3.73 -3.60 29.84
N GLN A 6 -2.96 -4.49 29.21
CA GLN A 6 -1.56 -4.28 28.85
C GLN A 6 -1.45 -4.04 27.33
N PRO A 7 -0.53 -3.18 26.88
CA PRO A 7 -0.22 -3.07 25.46
C PRO A 7 0.33 -4.41 24.93
N GLY A 8 0.04 -4.73 23.66
CA GLY A 8 0.42 -6.02 23.06
C GLY A 8 -0.48 -7.19 23.45
N GLU A 9 -1.55 -6.96 24.23
CA GLU A 9 -2.56 -7.96 24.57
C GLU A 9 -3.94 -7.49 24.13
N PHE A 10 -4.80 -8.44 23.71
CA PHE A 10 -6.18 -8.15 23.34
C PHE A 10 -6.93 -7.47 24.50
N PRO A 11 -7.71 -6.40 24.28
CA PRO A 11 -8.19 -5.88 22.98
C PRO A 11 -7.31 -4.80 22.33
N PHE A 12 -6.05 -4.64 22.76
CA PHE A 12 -5.05 -3.73 22.17
C PHE A 12 -5.40 -2.24 22.22
N THR A 13 -6.35 -1.81 23.06
CA THR A 13 -6.73 -0.40 23.23
C THR A 13 -5.53 0.47 23.60
N ARG A 14 -4.53 -0.13 24.26
CA ARG A 14 -3.29 0.55 24.70
C ARG A 14 -2.12 0.43 23.73
N GLY A 15 -2.31 -0.22 22.58
CA GLY A 15 -1.30 -0.42 21.54
C GLY A 15 -1.08 -1.90 21.21
N ILE A 16 -0.66 -2.16 19.98
CA ILE A 16 -0.48 -3.52 19.43
C ILE A 16 0.84 -4.20 19.82
N TYR A 17 1.80 -3.47 20.41
CA TYR A 17 3.09 -4.00 20.84
C TYR A 17 3.33 -3.73 22.33
N PRO A 18 3.91 -4.65 23.10
CA PRO A 18 4.13 -4.46 24.54
C PRO A 18 4.95 -3.23 24.91
N ASP A 19 6.03 -2.96 24.17
CA ASP A 19 6.96 -1.88 24.49
C ASP A 19 6.68 -0.59 23.70
N MET A 20 5.84 -0.65 22.66
CA MET A 20 5.56 0.44 21.71
C MET A 20 6.84 1.25 21.39
N TYR A 21 6.75 2.58 21.54
CA TYR A 21 7.80 3.54 21.20
C TYR A 21 8.97 3.57 22.17
N ARG A 22 8.92 2.83 23.29
CA ARG A 22 10.05 2.66 24.21
C ARG A 22 11.14 1.79 23.58
N ARG A 23 10.76 0.89 22.67
CA ARG A 23 11.68 0.00 21.95
C ARG A 23 11.92 0.46 20.51
N ARG A 24 10.86 0.81 19.77
CA ARG A 24 10.97 1.25 18.36
C ARG A 24 9.97 2.37 18.08
N LEU A 25 10.47 3.51 17.60
CA LEU A 25 9.61 4.59 17.13
C LEU A 25 8.77 4.15 15.91
N TRP A 26 7.71 4.90 15.62
CA TRP A 26 6.97 4.72 14.37
C TRP A 26 7.90 4.97 13.17
N THR A 27 7.59 4.33 12.04
CA THR A 27 8.32 4.59 10.80
C THR A 27 7.98 5.99 10.31
N MET A 28 8.99 6.86 10.20
CA MET A 28 8.84 8.14 9.52
C MET A 28 8.82 7.89 8.02
N ARG A 29 7.65 8.01 7.41
CA ARG A 29 7.41 7.64 6.02
C ARG A 29 6.75 8.80 5.27
N GLN A 30 7.55 9.55 4.52
CA GLN A 30 7.05 10.69 3.74
C GLN A 30 6.47 10.21 2.42
N TYR A 31 5.24 10.61 2.14
CA TYR A 31 4.60 10.43 0.83
C TYR A 31 5.27 11.34 -0.20
N ALA A 32 5.82 10.75 -1.26
CA ALA A 32 6.55 11.46 -2.28
C ALA A 32 6.48 10.75 -3.64
N GLY A 33 6.46 11.56 -4.69
CA GLY A 33 6.46 11.13 -6.09
C GLY A 33 5.93 12.28 -6.92
N PHE A 34 6.62 12.64 -7.99
CA PHE A 34 6.22 13.65 -8.97
C PHE A 34 7.10 13.51 -10.21
N GLY A 35 6.60 13.96 -11.36
CA GLY A 35 7.35 13.99 -12.61
C GLY A 35 7.80 12.60 -13.04
N THR A 36 9.05 12.50 -13.51
CA THR A 36 9.61 11.23 -14.00
C THR A 36 10.11 10.33 -12.86
N ALA A 37 10.36 9.06 -13.20
CA ALA A 37 10.95 8.10 -12.29
C ALA A 37 12.31 8.56 -11.73
N GLU A 38 13.16 9.20 -12.54
CA GLU A 38 14.47 9.71 -12.11
C GLU A 38 14.36 10.91 -11.16
N GLU A 39 13.39 11.80 -11.37
CA GLU A 39 13.14 12.93 -10.48
C GLU A 39 12.64 12.46 -9.11
N SER A 40 11.71 11.50 -9.12
CA SER A 40 11.23 10.85 -7.90
C SER A 40 12.34 10.05 -7.20
N ASN A 41 13.21 9.34 -7.94
CA ASN A 41 14.38 8.65 -7.39
C ASN A 41 15.33 9.61 -6.65
N LYS A 42 15.64 10.76 -7.26
CA LYS A 42 16.47 11.80 -6.62
C LYS A 42 15.84 12.25 -5.30
N ARG A 43 14.51 12.44 -5.27
CA ARG A 43 13.77 12.78 -4.05
C ARG A 43 13.87 11.68 -3.00
N TYR A 44 13.74 10.41 -3.38
CA TYR A 44 13.86 9.28 -2.45
C TYR A 44 15.26 9.18 -1.83
N LYS A 45 16.30 9.27 -2.65
CA LYS A 45 17.69 9.31 -2.15
C LYS A 45 17.93 10.48 -1.20
N PHE A 46 17.41 11.65 -1.53
CA PHE A 46 17.47 12.81 -0.63
C PHE A 46 16.79 12.50 0.70
N LEU A 47 15.55 12.00 0.69
CA LEU A 47 14.84 11.71 1.93
C LEU A 47 15.55 10.66 2.78
N LEU A 48 16.06 9.58 2.15
CA LEU A 48 16.86 8.55 2.84
C LEU A 48 18.11 9.15 3.48
N SER A 49 18.79 10.09 2.80
CA SER A 49 19.94 10.82 3.35
C SER A 49 19.59 11.69 4.56
N GLN A 50 18.32 12.10 4.69
CA GLN A 50 17.80 12.84 5.84
C GLN A 50 17.31 11.93 6.98
N GLY A 51 17.52 10.61 6.86
CA GLY A 51 17.25 9.65 7.94
C GLY A 51 15.83 9.07 7.96
N ILE A 52 15.03 9.23 6.90
CA ILE A 52 13.78 8.46 6.81
C ILE A 52 14.08 6.97 6.68
N THR A 53 13.25 6.14 7.29
CA THR A 53 13.47 4.68 7.38
C THR A 53 12.53 3.86 6.49
N GLY A 54 11.69 4.53 5.70
CA GLY A 54 10.84 3.89 4.71
C GLY A 54 10.31 4.87 3.67
N LEU A 55 10.11 4.40 2.45
CA LEU A 55 9.61 5.20 1.33
C LEU A 55 8.09 5.10 1.20
N SER A 56 7.42 6.15 0.72
CA SER A 56 6.02 6.05 0.29
C SER A 56 5.85 6.68 -1.08
N VAL A 57 5.46 5.87 -2.06
CA VAL A 57 5.41 6.21 -3.48
C VAL A 57 4.03 6.75 -3.83
N ALA A 58 4.01 7.96 -4.39
CA ALA A 58 2.84 8.58 -4.99
C ALA A 58 2.88 8.38 -6.51
N PHE A 59 1.86 7.75 -7.10
CA PHE A 59 1.75 7.56 -8.54
C PHE A 59 0.86 8.63 -9.17
N ASP A 60 1.09 8.96 -10.44
CA ASP A 60 0.24 9.89 -11.17
C ASP A 60 -1.16 9.31 -11.44
N LEU A 61 -2.07 10.12 -11.97
CA LEU A 61 -3.43 9.68 -12.23
C LEU A 61 -3.51 8.60 -13.34
N PRO A 62 -2.81 8.73 -14.49
CA PRO A 62 -2.77 7.67 -15.51
C PRO A 62 -2.37 6.29 -14.96
N THR A 63 -1.27 6.21 -14.21
CA THR A 63 -0.79 4.96 -13.59
C THR A 63 -1.83 4.35 -12.64
N GLN A 64 -2.50 5.20 -11.86
CA GLN A 64 -3.58 4.77 -10.96
C GLN A 64 -4.81 4.24 -11.70
N MET A 65 -5.09 4.82 -12.88
CA MET A 65 -6.23 4.48 -13.75
C MET A 65 -5.89 3.40 -14.79
N GLY A 66 -4.69 2.82 -14.76
CA GLY A 66 -4.27 1.74 -15.67
C GLY A 66 -4.13 2.20 -17.11
N MET A 67 -3.64 3.43 -17.30
CA MET A 67 -3.36 4.01 -18.60
C MET A 67 -1.86 4.30 -18.72
N ASP A 68 -1.28 3.91 -19.85
CA ASP A 68 0.07 4.33 -20.21
C ASP A 68 0.10 5.84 -20.50
N SER A 69 1.27 6.46 -20.35
CA SER A 69 1.47 7.90 -20.54
C SER A 69 1.07 8.44 -21.93
N ASP A 70 1.06 7.59 -22.96
CA ASP A 70 0.66 7.97 -24.33
C ASP A 70 -0.84 7.80 -24.61
N HIS A 71 -1.60 7.28 -23.64
CA HIS A 71 -3.04 7.13 -23.76
C HIS A 71 -3.71 8.51 -23.90
N ARG A 72 -4.67 8.64 -24.82
CA ARG A 72 -5.32 9.94 -25.13
C ARG A 72 -5.91 10.65 -23.90
N LEU A 73 -6.42 9.89 -22.92
CA LEU A 73 -7.00 10.45 -21.69
C LEU A 73 -5.95 10.81 -20.62
N ALA A 74 -4.70 10.37 -20.78
CA ALA A 74 -3.60 10.69 -19.86
C ALA A 74 -3.01 12.09 -20.12
N ALA A 75 -3.26 12.66 -21.30
CA ALA A 75 -2.71 13.95 -21.71
C ALA A 75 -3.00 15.05 -20.67
N GLY A 76 -1.93 15.66 -20.13
CA GLY A 76 -2.00 16.71 -19.11
C GLY A 76 -1.95 16.22 -17.66
N GLU A 77 -2.05 14.92 -17.41
CA GLU A 77 -2.01 14.32 -16.07
C GLU A 77 -0.75 13.48 -15.79
N VAL A 78 0.01 13.14 -16.85
CA VAL A 78 1.28 12.40 -16.74
C VAL A 78 2.27 13.13 -15.83
N GLY A 79 2.72 12.46 -14.76
CA GLY A 79 3.69 12.99 -13.80
C GLY A 79 3.20 14.16 -12.93
N ARG A 80 1.92 14.57 -13.05
CA ARG A 80 1.43 15.83 -12.46
C ARG A 80 1.24 15.76 -10.94
N VAL A 81 0.66 14.65 -10.46
CA VAL A 81 0.28 14.44 -9.05
C VAL A 81 1.03 13.29 -8.39
N GLY A 82 1.99 12.71 -9.10
CA GLY A 82 2.76 11.55 -8.70
C GLY A 82 3.76 11.18 -9.79
N VAL A 83 4.50 10.09 -9.59
CA VAL A 83 5.42 9.55 -10.59
C VAL A 83 4.63 8.78 -11.67
N ALA A 84 5.01 8.95 -12.93
CA ALA A 84 4.51 8.15 -14.05
C ALA A 84 5.25 6.81 -14.12
N ILE A 85 4.53 5.69 -14.22
CA ILE A 85 5.10 4.33 -14.35
C ILE A 85 4.28 3.57 -15.38
N ASP A 86 4.88 3.34 -16.56
CA ASP A 86 4.24 2.60 -17.66
C ASP A 86 4.80 1.17 -17.75
N SER A 87 6.04 0.96 -17.28
CA SER A 87 6.79 -0.26 -17.53
C SER A 87 7.75 -0.65 -16.39
N LEU A 88 8.37 -1.83 -16.54
CA LEU A 88 9.46 -2.26 -15.66
C LEU A 88 10.66 -1.29 -15.71
N ALA A 89 10.94 -0.66 -16.87
CA ALA A 89 12.06 0.26 -17.00
C ALA A 89 11.89 1.50 -16.10
N ASP A 90 10.65 2.00 -15.99
CA ASP A 90 10.35 3.14 -15.13
C ASP A 90 10.48 2.76 -13.65
N MET A 91 10.02 1.56 -13.28
CA MET A 91 10.19 1.06 -11.92
C MET A 91 11.68 0.84 -11.56
N GLN A 92 12.48 0.38 -12.51
CA GLN A 92 13.94 0.27 -12.36
C GLN A 92 14.59 1.64 -12.18
N ALA A 93 14.20 2.64 -12.97
CA ALA A 93 14.67 4.01 -12.82
C ALA A 93 14.28 4.61 -11.46
N LEU A 94 13.03 4.38 -11.02
CA LEU A 94 12.49 4.87 -9.76
C LEU A 94 13.30 4.39 -8.54
N PHE A 95 13.77 3.14 -8.58
CA PHE A 95 14.55 2.52 -7.49
C PHE A 95 16.03 2.34 -7.81
N SER A 96 16.54 2.97 -8.87
CA SER A 96 17.95 2.90 -9.24
C SER A 96 18.84 3.37 -8.07
N GLY A 97 19.77 2.52 -7.64
CA GLY A 97 20.66 2.79 -6.50
C GLY A 97 19.99 2.76 -5.12
N ILE A 98 18.78 2.20 -5.00
CA ILE A 98 18.08 1.93 -3.73
C ILE A 98 17.85 0.42 -3.64
N GLN A 99 18.53 -0.25 -2.70
CA GLN A 99 18.41 -1.69 -2.50
C GLN A 99 17.11 -2.03 -1.78
N LEU A 100 16.16 -2.68 -2.49
CA LEU A 100 14.80 -2.89 -2.00
C LEU A 100 14.73 -3.84 -0.79
N GLU A 101 15.62 -4.83 -0.69
CA GLU A 101 15.68 -5.72 0.48
C GLU A 101 15.95 -4.96 1.80
N GLY A 102 16.62 -3.80 1.72
CA GLY A 102 16.99 -2.99 2.89
C GLY A 102 16.02 -1.86 3.23
N VAL A 103 14.98 -1.62 2.43
CA VAL A 103 14.11 -0.44 2.58
C VAL A 103 12.64 -0.83 2.49
N SER A 104 11.90 -0.62 3.58
CA SER A 104 10.46 -0.82 3.56
C SER A 104 9.78 0.22 2.65
N THR A 105 8.97 -0.23 1.69
CA THR A 105 8.34 0.66 0.71
C THR A 105 6.81 0.56 0.75
N SER A 106 6.13 1.70 0.87
CA SER A 106 4.68 1.80 0.73
C SER A 106 4.34 2.31 -0.67
N MET A 107 3.33 1.73 -1.31
CA MET A 107 2.83 2.13 -2.62
C MET A 107 1.36 2.50 -2.49
N THR A 108 1.03 3.78 -2.64
CA THR A 108 -0.36 4.27 -2.60
C THR A 108 -1.03 4.03 -3.95
N ILE A 109 -1.38 2.77 -4.18
CA ILE A 109 -1.93 2.28 -5.44
C ILE A 109 -3.04 1.26 -5.16
N ASN A 110 -4.10 1.27 -5.98
CA ASN A 110 -5.33 0.49 -5.72
C ASN A 110 -5.70 -0.37 -6.92
N SER A 111 -6.42 0.15 -7.92
CA SER A 111 -6.89 -0.65 -9.07
C SER A 111 -5.79 -1.38 -9.83
N THR A 112 -4.59 -0.78 -9.90
CA THR A 112 -3.42 -1.35 -10.55
C THR A 112 -2.41 -1.96 -9.56
N ALA A 113 -2.78 -2.12 -8.27
CA ALA A 113 -1.85 -2.53 -7.22
C ALA A 113 -1.12 -3.86 -7.51
N ALA A 114 -1.82 -4.85 -8.06
CA ALA A 114 -1.22 -6.13 -8.46
C ALA A 114 -0.12 -5.95 -9.51
N ILE A 115 -0.33 -5.05 -10.48
CA ILE A 115 0.64 -4.75 -11.55
C ILE A 115 1.86 -4.05 -10.96
N LEU A 116 1.65 -2.98 -10.18
CA LEU A 116 2.76 -2.21 -9.62
C LEU A 116 3.56 -3.04 -8.58
N LEU A 117 2.89 -3.92 -7.82
CA LEU A 117 3.59 -4.87 -6.94
C LEU A 117 4.42 -5.87 -7.75
N CYS A 118 3.91 -6.40 -8.86
CA CYS A 118 4.67 -7.27 -9.74
C CYS A 118 5.95 -6.57 -10.26
N LEU A 119 5.83 -5.33 -10.76
CA LEU A 119 6.98 -4.55 -11.21
C LEU A 119 7.99 -4.31 -10.08
N TYR A 120 7.51 -3.95 -8.88
CA TYR A 120 8.35 -3.75 -7.71
C TYR A 120 9.14 -5.02 -7.34
N VAL A 121 8.47 -6.18 -7.33
CA VAL A 121 9.10 -7.48 -7.03
C VAL A 121 10.15 -7.82 -8.07
N LEU A 122 9.85 -7.65 -9.36
CA LEU A 122 10.81 -7.89 -10.45
C LEU A 122 12.06 -6.99 -10.35
N VAL A 123 11.90 -5.73 -9.92
CA VAL A 123 13.05 -4.86 -9.62
C VAL A 123 13.86 -5.41 -8.46
N GLY A 124 13.21 -5.85 -7.38
CA GLY A 124 13.88 -6.46 -6.23
C GLY A 124 14.69 -7.70 -6.63
N GLU A 125 14.07 -8.61 -7.38
CA GLU A 125 14.74 -9.81 -7.89
C GLU A 125 15.92 -9.47 -8.81
N GLY A 126 15.76 -8.48 -9.68
CA GLY A 126 16.83 -7.98 -10.54
C GLY A 126 18.00 -7.37 -9.78
N GLN A 127 17.78 -6.87 -8.55
CA GLN A 127 18.82 -6.42 -7.62
C GLN A 127 19.45 -7.58 -6.81
N GLY A 128 18.92 -8.80 -6.92
CA GLY A 128 19.34 -9.97 -6.14
C GLY A 128 18.62 -10.14 -4.81
N ALA A 129 17.53 -9.39 -4.56
CA ALA A 129 16.74 -9.53 -3.34
C ALA A 129 15.99 -10.86 -3.34
N ARG A 130 15.84 -11.45 -2.16
CA ARG A 130 14.90 -12.56 -1.96
C ARG A 130 13.49 -12.02 -1.75
N ARG A 131 12.49 -12.59 -2.43
CA ARG A 131 11.09 -12.15 -2.34
C ARG A 131 10.60 -12.08 -0.90
N GLU A 132 10.97 -13.05 -0.08
CA GLU A 132 10.56 -13.17 1.32
C GLU A 132 11.16 -12.09 2.23
N LYS A 133 12.13 -11.33 1.72
CA LYS A 133 12.75 -10.20 2.44
C LYS A 133 12.24 -8.84 1.97
N LEU A 134 11.49 -8.79 0.88
CA LEU A 134 10.83 -7.55 0.46
C LEU A 134 9.75 -7.19 1.48
N SER A 135 9.88 -5.99 2.05
CA SER A 135 8.95 -5.49 3.07
C SER A 135 8.29 -4.21 2.60
N GLY A 136 7.01 -4.06 2.88
CA GLY A 136 6.28 -2.94 2.34
C GLY A 136 4.78 -3.04 2.52
N THR A 137 4.08 -2.16 1.82
CA THR A 137 2.62 -2.09 1.82
C THR A 137 2.15 -1.64 0.45
N ILE A 138 1.13 -2.30 -0.09
CA ILE A 138 0.29 -1.70 -1.14
C ILE A 138 -1.01 -1.23 -0.50
N GLN A 139 -1.57 -0.10 -0.96
CA GLN A 139 -2.83 0.38 -0.40
C GLN A 139 -3.97 -0.59 -0.69
N ASN A 140 -4.17 -0.97 -1.96
CA ASN A 140 -5.03 -2.10 -2.38
C ASN A 140 -6.45 -2.12 -1.78
N ASP A 141 -6.98 -0.96 -1.38
CA ASP A 141 -8.32 -0.83 -0.81
C ASP A 141 -9.25 -0.29 -1.91
N ILE A 142 -9.91 -1.18 -2.64
CA ILE A 142 -10.81 -0.76 -3.73
C ILE A 142 -12.16 -0.24 -3.22
N LEU A 143 -12.66 -0.72 -2.08
CA LEU A 143 -13.97 -0.32 -1.56
C LEU A 143 -14.04 1.18 -1.31
N LYS A 144 -13.00 1.76 -0.70
CA LYS A 144 -12.91 3.22 -0.54
C LYS A 144 -12.74 4.00 -1.85
N GLU A 145 -12.29 3.37 -2.93
CA GLU A 145 -12.28 4.02 -4.26
C GLU A 145 -13.71 4.33 -4.74
N TYR A 146 -14.64 3.38 -4.56
CA TYR A 146 -16.03 3.61 -4.94
C TYR A 146 -16.76 4.59 -4.02
N ILE A 147 -16.34 4.66 -2.74
CA ILE A 147 -16.99 5.49 -1.73
C ILE A 147 -16.52 6.95 -1.79
N ALA A 148 -15.21 7.19 -1.93
CA ALA A 148 -14.62 8.50 -1.67
C ALA A 148 -13.53 8.96 -2.64
N ARG A 149 -12.71 8.05 -3.20
CA ARG A 149 -11.46 8.44 -3.90
C ARG A 149 -11.55 8.45 -5.43
N GLY A 150 -12.33 7.56 -6.03
CA GLY A 150 -12.68 7.59 -7.46
C GLY A 150 -11.69 6.98 -8.45
N THR A 151 -10.59 6.36 -8.03
CA THR A 151 -9.59 5.75 -8.94
C THR A 151 -9.82 4.26 -9.19
N TYR A 152 -11.07 3.87 -9.45
CA TYR A 152 -11.44 2.49 -9.76
C TYR A 152 -11.42 2.20 -11.27
N ILE A 153 -10.99 1.00 -11.66
CA ILE A 153 -11.02 0.53 -13.07
C ILE A 153 -12.13 -0.50 -13.28
N TYR A 154 -12.20 -1.51 -12.41
CA TYR A 154 -13.11 -2.64 -12.56
C TYR A 154 -14.41 -2.43 -11.79
N PRO A 155 -15.48 -3.17 -12.10
CA PRO A 155 -16.64 -3.27 -11.21
C PRO A 155 -16.27 -3.89 -9.84
N PRO A 156 -17.08 -3.70 -8.78
CA PRO A 156 -16.71 -4.11 -7.43
C PRO A 156 -16.37 -5.60 -7.26
N ARG A 157 -17.12 -6.51 -7.89
CA ARG A 157 -16.90 -7.97 -7.76
C ARG A 157 -15.55 -8.44 -8.31
N PRO A 158 -15.18 -8.15 -9.58
CA PRO A 158 -13.86 -8.52 -10.08
C PRO A 158 -12.72 -7.78 -9.35
N ALA A 159 -12.93 -6.54 -8.90
CA ALA A 159 -11.90 -5.84 -8.12
C ALA A 159 -11.63 -6.51 -6.76
N MET A 160 -12.70 -6.93 -6.04
CA MET A 160 -12.57 -7.70 -4.81
C MET A 160 -11.84 -9.03 -5.02
N ARG A 161 -12.09 -9.70 -6.16
CA ARG A 161 -11.35 -10.92 -6.51
C ARG A 161 -9.85 -10.65 -6.65
N ILE A 162 -9.45 -9.59 -7.34
CA ILE A 162 -8.03 -9.23 -7.50
C ILE A 162 -7.36 -9.05 -6.13
N ILE A 163 -8.06 -8.41 -5.17
CA ILE A 163 -7.57 -8.24 -3.81
C ILE A 163 -7.34 -9.59 -3.12
N THR A 164 -8.31 -10.51 -3.17
CA THR A 164 -8.17 -11.83 -2.54
C THR A 164 -7.12 -12.71 -3.23
N ASP A 165 -7.01 -12.63 -4.56
CA ASP A 165 -5.96 -13.32 -5.33
C ASP A 165 -4.58 -12.81 -4.91
N LEU A 166 -4.45 -11.49 -4.64
CA LEU A 166 -3.21 -10.89 -4.17
C LEU A 166 -2.89 -11.26 -2.72
N PHE A 167 -3.90 -11.42 -1.85
CA PHE A 167 -3.70 -11.93 -0.48
C PHE A 167 -3.14 -13.35 -0.52
N ALA A 168 -3.72 -14.23 -1.34
CA ALA A 168 -3.28 -15.61 -1.49
C ALA A 168 -1.83 -15.68 -1.98
N TRP A 169 -1.51 -14.93 -3.04
CA TRP A 169 -0.18 -14.95 -3.65
C TRP A 169 0.88 -14.34 -2.72
N ALA A 170 0.63 -13.15 -2.17
CA ALA A 170 1.59 -12.47 -1.31
C ALA A 170 1.78 -13.18 0.03
N GLY A 171 0.75 -13.86 0.57
CA GLY A 171 0.89 -14.68 1.77
C GLY A 171 1.91 -15.81 1.62
N HIS A 172 2.08 -16.34 0.40
CA HIS A 172 3.07 -17.37 0.09
C HIS A 172 4.43 -16.79 -0.31
N GLU A 173 4.43 -15.80 -1.22
CA GLU A 173 5.64 -15.32 -1.89
C GLU A 173 6.31 -14.13 -1.19
N LEU A 174 5.52 -13.31 -0.48
CA LEU A 174 5.94 -12.06 0.13
C LEU A 174 5.49 -11.98 1.61
N PRO A 175 5.94 -12.93 2.46
CA PRO A 175 5.50 -13.01 3.84
C PRO A 175 5.73 -11.74 4.64
N GLU A 176 6.64 -10.84 4.27
CA GLU A 176 6.90 -9.55 4.95
C GLU A 176 6.12 -8.35 4.38
N TRP A 177 5.20 -8.59 3.44
CA TRP A 177 4.42 -7.56 2.78
C TRP A 177 3.04 -7.39 3.40
N ASN A 178 2.65 -6.15 3.68
CA ASN A 178 1.27 -5.82 4.06
C ASN A 178 0.42 -5.71 2.79
N THR A 179 -0.53 -6.62 2.62
CA THR A 179 -1.25 -6.84 1.36
C THR A 179 -2.36 -5.83 1.09
N ILE A 180 -2.72 -5.05 2.10
CA ILE A 180 -3.72 -3.98 2.03
C ILE A 180 -3.48 -2.96 3.16
N SER A 181 -3.89 -1.73 2.90
CA SER A 181 -4.03 -0.66 3.89
C SER A 181 -5.46 -0.14 3.85
N ILE A 182 -6.30 -0.70 4.73
CA ILE A 182 -7.73 -0.43 4.79
C ILE A 182 -7.93 0.99 5.32
N SER A 183 -8.43 1.88 4.46
CA SER A 183 -8.21 3.31 4.58
C SER A 183 -9.47 4.09 4.97
N GLY A 184 -9.43 4.75 6.12
CA GLY A 184 -10.39 5.77 6.56
C GLY A 184 -10.02 7.18 6.11
N TYR A 185 -8.72 7.46 5.90
CA TYR A 185 -8.23 8.79 5.54
C TYR A 185 -9.03 9.46 4.40
N HIS A 186 -9.24 8.77 3.28
CA HIS A 186 -9.95 9.33 2.13
C HIS A 186 -11.44 9.56 2.38
N ILE A 187 -12.05 8.70 3.20
CA ILE A 187 -13.46 8.82 3.62
C ILE A 187 -13.60 10.08 4.49
N ARG A 188 -12.64 10.32 5.38
CA ARG A 188 -12.57 11.51 6.22
C ARG A 188 -12.38 12.78 5.40
N GLU A 189 -11.43 12.78 4.47
CA GLU A 189 -11.16 13.92 3.58
C GLU A 189 -12.33 14.22 2.64
N ALA A 190 -13.15 13.23 2.30
CA ALA A 190 -14.40 13.43 1.57
C ALA A 190 -15.54 14.04 2.42
N GLY A 191 -15.30 14.31 3.72
CA GLY A 191 -16.21 15.03 4.61
C GLY A 191 -16.92 14.18 5.66
N SER A 192 -16.46 12.95 5.94
CA SER A 192 -17.10 12.12 6.97
C SER A 192 -16.80 12.60 8.40
N THR A 193 -17.71 12.32 9.32
CA THR A 193 -17.43 12.39 10.77
C THR A 193 -16.45 11.30 11.20
N ALA A 194 -15.89 11.42 12.41
CA ALA A 194 -14.92 10.43 12.92
C ALA A 194 -15.59 9.08 13.17
N ILE A 195 -16.87 9.10 13.59
CA ILE A 195 -17.68 7.90 13.76
C ILE A 195 -17.88 7.20 12.42
N GLN A 196 -18.21 7.95 11.36
CA GLN A 196 -18.37 7.39 10.01
C GLN A 196 -17.06 6.84 9.47
N GLU A 197 -15.94 7.54 9.64
CA GLU A 197 -14.62 7.08 9.23
C GLU A 197 -14.30 5.71 9.85
N VAL A 198 -14.41 5.58 11.18
CA VAL A 198 -14.15 4.31 11.87
C VAL A 198 -15.15 3.24 11.43
N ALA A 199 -16.45 3.54 11.40
CA ALA A 199 -17.48 2.58 11.06
C ALA A 199 -17.34 2.04 9.63
N PHE A 200 -17.10 2.91 8.65
CA PHE A 200 -16.99 2.52 7.25
C PHE A 200 -15.68 1.77 6.98
N THR A 201 -14.58 2.19 7.61
CA THR A 201 -13.28 1.51 7.47
C THR A 201 -13.32 0.10 8.05
N LEU A 202 -13.91 -0.07 9.24
CA LEU A 202 -14.08 -1.40 9.83
C LEU A 202 -15.10 -2.27 9.06
N ALA A 203 -16.15 -1.67 8.50
CA ALA A 203 -17.08 -2.40 7.62
C ALA A 203 -16.38 -2.89 6.34
N ASN A 204 -15.50 -2.08 5.73
CA ASN A 204 -14.67 -2.51 4.62
C ASN A 204 -13.72 -3.65 5.03
N ALA A 205 -13.12 -3.57 6.22
CA ALA A 205 -12.26 -4.63 6.75
C ALA A 205 -13.00 -5.97 6.87
N ILE A 206 -14.21 -5.96 7.44
CA ILE A 206 -15.09 -7.14 7.52
C ILE A 206 -15.37 -7.68 6.12
N ALA A 207 -15.70 -6.82 5.16
CA ALA A 207 -15.96 -7.24 3.78
C ALA A 207 -14.74 -7.89 3.10
N TYR A 208 -13.53 -7.39 3.35
CA TYR A 208 -12.30 -8.01 2.85
C TYR A 208 -12.02 -9.37 3.49
N ILE A 209 -12.17 -9.48 4.80
CA ILE A 209 -11.98 -10.74 5.54
C ILE A 209 -12.99 -11.79 5.05
N ASP A 210 -14.28 -11.43 4.95
CA ASP A 210 -15.33 -12.32 4.44
C ASP A 210 -15.10 -12.73 2.99
N ALA A 211 -14.55 -11.84 2.15
CA ALA A 211 -14.22 -12.17 0.77
C ALA A 211 -13.05 -13.17 0.71
N ALA A 212 -12.00 -12.96 1.50
CA ALA A 212 -10.84 -13.85 1.56
C ALA A 212 -11.22 -15.25 2.09
N ILE A 213 -12.02 -15.33 3.15
CA ILE A 213 -12.53 -16.61 3.68
C ILE A 213 -13.39 -17.33 2.65
N ARG A 214 -14.28 -16.62 1.94
CA ARG A 214 -15.07 -17.22 0.85
C ARG A 214 -14.22 -17.68 -0.34
N ALA A 215 -13.06 -17.07 -0.55
CA ALA A 215 -12.07 -17.51 -1.54
C ALA A 215 -11.24 -18.72 -1.06
N GLY A 216 -11.45 -19.20 0.17
CA GLY A 216 -10.80 -20.37 0.73
C GLY A 216 -9.53 -20.09 1.54
N LEU A 217 -9.25 -18.82 1.87
CA LEU A 217 -8.11 -18.46 2.71
C LEU A 217 -8.44 -18.64 4.19
N ASP A 218 -7.50 -19.20 4.95
CA ASP A 218 -7.58 -19.27 6.40
C ASP A 218 -7.30 -17.89 7.01
N VAL A 219 -8.07 -17.48 8.02
CA VAL A 219 -7.99 -16.11 8.55
C VAL A 219 -6.60 -15.79 9.10
N ASP A 220 -5.96 -16.75 9.76
CA ASP A 220 -4.64 -16.56 10.36
C ASP A 220 -3.52 -16.52 9.31
N SER A 221 -3.80 -16.97 8.07
CA SER A 221 -2.82 -16.93 6.98
C SER A 221 -2.66 -15.55 6.34
N PHE A 222 -3.65 -14.66 6.47
CA PHE A 222 -3.60 -13.32 5.85
C PHE A 222 -3.89 -12.16 6.80
N ALA A 223 -4.72 -12.36 7.85
CA ALA A 223 -5.08 -11.30 8.79
C ALA A 223 -3.88 -10.60 9.45
N PRO A 224 -2.77 -11.30 9.82
CA PRO A 224 -1.59 -10.66 10.40
C PRO A 224 -0.89 -9.64 9.49
N ARG A 225 -1.19 -9.63 8.19
CA ARG A 225 -0.63 -8.70 7.18
C ARG A 225 -1.63 -7.65 6.69
N LEU A 226 -2.83 -7.62 7.26
CA LEU A 226 -3.75 -6.50 7.05
C LEU A 226 -3.24 -5.28 7.83
N SER A 227 -3.28 -4.11 7.21
CA SER A 227 -2.94 -2.84 7.84
C SER A 227 -4.07 -1.82 7.64
N PHE A 228 -4.00 -0.69 8.35
CA PHE A 228 -4.99 0.39 8.30
C PHE A 228 -4.32 1.74 8.00
N PHE A 229 -5.11 2.70 7.51
CA PHE A 229 -4.68 4.08 7.27
C PHE A 229 -5.77 5.11 7.58
#